data_AF-A0A2E1M7G3-F1
#
_entry.id   AF-A0A2E1M7G3-F1
#
_cell.length_a   1.000
_cell.length_b   1.000
_cell.length_c   1.000
_cell.angle_alpha   90.00
_cell.angle_beta   90.00
_cell.angle_gamma   90.00
#
_symmetry.space_group_name_H-M   'P 1'
#
loop_
_entity.id
_entity.type
_entity.pdbx_description
1 polymer ?
#
loop_
_entity_poly.entity_id
_entity_poly.type
_entity_poly.pdbx_seq_one_letter_code
_entity_poly.pdbx_strand_id
1 'polypeptide(L)'
;MVELTRIVRFHIDGTESPSGLNGYAGRPPVASLSPMVEALITLRGEPDKVTHYVLDIKAFDQWANVHIFPHLKQGFAGDAVQSAMHNAFEAGSHLPHELVALELRLTPYAAFKLERDMPTTPLTLTFTQTYDFAAAHHLWANGADESRNRELYGKCAGIHGHNYQLEVVIEPSSTNPIPTETLDRVVKQHLLDVWDHRVLNELEDFQVVPPSVERIAQQAAIRLQGPLAACDLKLREISVSETDRTSARVRLG
;
A
#
# COMPACT_ATOMS: atom_id res chain seq x y z
N MET A 1 24.45 -3.85 8.79
CA MET A 1 23.17 -3.21 9.17
C MET A 1 22.06 -3.88 8.40
N VAL A 2 20.96 -4.19 9.08
CA VAL A 2 19.78 -4.85 8.50
C VAL A 2 18.54 -4.04 8.80
N GLU A 3 17.48 -4.25 8.01
CA GLU A 3 16.14 -3.74 8.30
C GLU A 3 15.26 -4.92 8.74
N LEU A 4 14.74 -4.85 9.96
CA LEU A 4 13.84 -5.84 10.53
C LEU A 4 12.44 -5.26 10.59
N THR A 5 11.49 -5.91 9.91
CA THR A 5 10.07 -5.56 9.99
C THR A 5 9.30 -6.58 10.82
N ARG A 6 8.53 -6.11 11.80
CA ARG A 6 7.63 -6.93 12.62
C ARG A 6 6.19 -6.48 12.45
N ILE A 7 5.29 -7.45 12.24
CA ILE A 7 3.83 -7.21 12.16
C ILE A 7 3.18 -7.43 13.53
N VAL A 8 2.63 -6.39 14.14
CA VAL A 8 1.82 -6.48 15.36
C VAL A 8 0.35 -6.35 14.99
N ARG A 9 -0.49 -7.26 15.49
CA ARG A 9 -1.93 -7.29 15.22
C ARG A 9 -2.70 -6.79 16.43
N PHE A 10 -3.62 -5.87 16.20
CA PHE A 10 -4.48 -5.30 17.23
C PHE A 10 -5.94 -5.56 16.90
N HIS A 11 -6.71 -5.96 17.92
CA HIS A 11 -8.16 -5.97 17.85
C HIS A 11 -8.72 -4.73 18.54
N ILE A 12 -9.64 -4.03 17.89
CA ILE A 12 -10.22 -2.78 18.42
C ILE A 12 -11.46 -3.14 19.27
N ASP A 13 -11.33 -4.12 20.16
CA ASP A 13 -12.41 -4.60 21.05
C ASP A 13 -12.38 -3.92 22.44
N GLY A 14 -11.47 -2.99 22.66
CA GLY A 14 -11.31 -2.28 23.92
C GLY A 14 -10.53 -3.03 24.99
N THR A 15 -10.12 -4.28 24.77
CA THR A 15 -9.40 -5.09 25.78
C THR A 15 -8.04 -4.50 26.14
N GLU A 16 -7.74 -4.43 27.45
CA GLU A 16 -6.47 -3.87 27.95
C GLU A 16 -5.39 -4.92 28.16
N SER A 17 -5.75 -6.21 28.17
CA SER A 17 -4.89 -7.28 28.69
C SER A 17 -4.47 -8.30 27.63
N PRO A 18 -3.18 -8.69 27.56
CA PRO A 18 -2.69 -9.73 26.65
C PRO A 18 -3.03 -11.17 27.11
N SER A 19 -4.04 -11.38 27.95
CA SER A 19 -4.31 -12.64 28.66
C SER A 19 -4.91 -13.78 27.81
N GLY A 20 -4.68 -13.81 26.50
CA GLY A 20 -5.18 -14.89 25.62
C GLY A 20 -4.09 -15.79 25.07
N LEU A 21 -4.50 -16.97 24.61
CA LEU A 21 -3.60 -18.03 24.14
C LEU A 21 -3.21 -17.90 22.65
N ASN A 22 -3.99 -17.17 21.86
CA ASN A 22 -3.77 -17.02 20.42
C ASN A 22 -3.06 -15.70 20.07
N GLY A 23 -1.75 -15.65 20.32
CA GLY A 23 -0.92 -14.49 19.98
C GLY A 23 -0.71 -14.27 18.48
N TYR A 24 -1.11 -15.21 17.62
CA TYR A 24 -1.03 -15.04 16.16
C TYR A 24 -2.13 -14.12 15.63
N ALA A 25 -3.35 -14.25 16.18
CA ALA A 25 -4.51 -13.44 15.81
C ALA A 25 -4.37 -11.97 16.28
N GLY A 26 -3.79 -11.75 17.46
CA GLY A 26 -3.61 -10.41 18.00
C GLY A 26 -2.87 -10.38 19.33
N ARG A 27 -2.29 -9.22 19.65
CA ARG A 27 -1.72 -8.90 20.96
C ARG A 27 -2.12 -7.47 21.38
N PRO A 28 -3.18 -7.31 22.20
CA PRO A 28 -3.84 -8.36 22.98
C PRO A 28 -4.73 -9.30 22.14
N PRO A 29 -4.93 -10.55 22.57
CA PRO A 29 -5.84 -11.48 21.90
C PRO A 29 -7.29 -11.02 22.00
N VAL A 30 -8.07 -11.33 20.96
CA VAL A 30 -9.48 -10.96 20.87
C VAL A 30 -10.33 -11.58 21.98
N ALA A 31 -11.09 -10.75 22.70
CA ALA A 31 -12.09 -11.24 23.66
C ALA A 31 -13.49 -11.40 23.05
N SER A 32 -13.78 -10.67 21.98
CA SER A 32 -15.05 -10.73 21.23
C SER A 32 -14.84 -10.34 19.78
N LEU A 33 -15.69 -10.80 18.85
CA LEU A 33 -15.55 -10.49 17.43
C LEU A 33 -15.37 -8.99 17.21
N SER A 34 -14.24 -8.60 16.60
CA SER A 34 -13.82 -7.21 16.51
C SER A 34 -12.96 -6.94 15.28
N PRO A 35 -13.02 -5.73 14.69
CA PRO A 35 -12.09 -5.31 13.64
C PRO A 35 -10.63 -5.45 14.08
N MET A 36 -9.78 -5.78 13.12
CA MET A 36 -8.35 -5.94 13.32
C MET A 36 -7.58 -4.96 12.45
N VAL A 37 -6.50 -4.41 12.99
CA VAL A 37 -5.50 -3.63 12.25
C VAL A 37 -4.13 -4.26 12.41
N GLU A 38 -3.29 -4.17 11.38
CA GLU A 38 -1.89 -4.59 11.43
C GLU A 38 -0.97 -3.38 11.45
N ALA A 39 -0.04 -3.34 12.40
CA ALA A 39 1.06 -2.40 12.43
C ALA A 39 2.36 -3.10 12.01
N LEU A 40 2.95 -2.67 10.91
CA LEU A 40 4.27 -3.11 10.48
C LEU A 40 5.29 -2.08 10.94
N ILE A 41 6.22 -2.52 11.78
CA ILE A 41 7.22 -1.66 12.43
C ILE A 41 8.58 -2.08 11.89
N THR A 42 9.27 -1.18 11.21
CA THR A 42 10.56 -1.44 10.58
C THR A 42 11.68 -0.69 11.29
N LEU A 43 12.63 -1.45 11.86
CA LEU A 43 13.83 -0.90 12.49
C LEU A 43 15.06 -1.19 11.64
N ARG A 44 15.97 -0.21 11.58
CA ARG A 44 17.26 -0.32 10.92
C ARG A 44 18.38 -0.32 11.98
N GLY A 45 19.20 -1.36 12.00
CA GLY A 45 20.25 -1.50 13.01
C GLY A 45 21.18 -2.68 12.77
N GLU A 46 22.24 -2.77 13.58
CA GLU A 46 23.07 -3.98 13.66
C GLU A 46 22.47 -4.95 14.67
N PRO A 47 22.40 -6.26 14.39
CA PRO A 47 22.05 -7.25 15.39
C PRO A 47 23.01 -7.19 16.58
N ASP A 48 22.48 -7.29 17.79
CA ASP A 48 23.28 -7.37 19.02
C ASP A 48 24.27 -8.56 18.96
N LYS A 49 25.46 -8.39 19.52
CA LYS A 49 26.56 -9.37 19.37
C LYS A 49 26.32 -10.67 20.13
N VAL A 50 25.43 -10.66 21.12
CA VAL A 50 25.18 -11.83 21.99
C VAL A 50 23.86 -12.50 21.61
N THR A 51 22.79 -11.71 21.50
CA THR A 51 21.45 -12.21 21.19
C THR A 51 21.21 -12.40 19.69
N HIS A 52 22.03 -11.75 18.85
CA HIS A 52 21.88 -11.73 17.39
C HIS A 52 20.53 -11.18 16.91
N TYR A 53 19.83 -10.42 17.76
CA TYR A 53 18.58 -9.74 17.41
C TYR A 53 18.84 -8.25 17.21
N VAL A 54 18.13 -7.66 16.26
CA VAL A 54 17.93 -6.20 16.23
C VAL A 54 17.02 -5.81 17.39
N LEU A 55 15.88 -6.49 17.53
CA LEU A 55 14.98 -6.30 18.67
C LEU A 55 14.17 -7.57 18.93
N ASP A 56 13.99 -7.94 20.20
CA ASP A 56 13.14 -9.06 20.60
C ASP A 56 11.67 -8.79 20.22
N ILE A 57 10.97 -9.81 19.73
CA ILE A 57 9.57 -9.68 19.29
C ILE A 57 8.63 -9.19 20.39
N LYS A 58 8.90 -9.49 21.66
CA LYS A 58 8.10 -9.02 22.81
C LYS A 58 8.27 -7.52 23.02
N ALA A 59 9.44 -6.99 22.73
CA ALA A 59 9.70 -5.56 22.84
C ALA A 59 8.97 -4.78 21.74
N PHE A 60 8.89 -5.33 20.52
CA PHE A 60 7.99 -4.79 19.47
C PHE A 60 6.54 -4.76 19.95
N ASP A 61 6.03 -5.90 20.43
CA ASP A 61 4.63 -6.01 20.85
C ASP A 61 4.33 -5.04 22.01
N GLN A 62 5.23 -4.95 23.00
CA GLN A 62 5.09 -4.03 24.14
C GLN A 62 5.10 -2.57 23.70
N TRP A 63 6.07 -2.18 22.86
CA TRP A 63 6.17 -0.82 22.36
C TRP A 63 4.90 -0.43 21.58
N ALA A 64 4.43 -1.31 20.71
CA ALA A 64 3.24 -1.06 19.90
C ALA A 64 1.96 -0.97 20.76
N ASN A 65 1.87 -1.74 21.85
CA ASN A 65 0.78 -1.66 22.83
C ASN A 65 0.77 -0.37 23.66
N VAL A 66 1.93 0.28 23.83
CA VAL A 66 2.03 1.55 24.55
C VAL A 66 1.81 2.74 23.62
N HIS A 67 2.37 2.70 22.41
CA HIS A 67 2.48 3.89 21.56
C HIS A 67 1.49 3.92 20.39
N ILE A 68 0.98 2.78 19.92
CA ILE A 68 0.07 2.73 18.76
C ILE A 68 -1.35 2.42 19.22
N PHE A 69 -1.54 1.28 19.87
CA PHE A 69 -2.87 0.74 20.15
C PHE A 69 -3.81 1.67 20.94
N PRO A 70 -3.36 2.36 22.02
CA PRO A 70 -4.24 3.22 22.80
C PRO A 70 -4.82 4.39 22.01
N HIS A 71 -4.06 4.89 21.02
CA HIS A 71 -4.51 5.99 20.15
C HIS A 71 -5.54 5.51 19.13
N LEU A 72 -5.36 4.31 18.56
CA LEU A 72 -6.33 3.73 17.62
C LEU A 72 -7.67 3.36 18.28
N LYS A 73 -7.68 3.06 19.59
CA LYS A 73 -8.92 2.85 20.35
C LYS A 73 -9.82 4.09 20.42
N GLN A 74 -9.26 5.30 20.29
CA GLN A 74 -10.03 6.54 20.37
C GLN A 74 -10.89 6.76 19.11
N GLY A 75 -10.63 6.00 18.03
CA GLY A 75 -11.42 5.99 16.80
C GLY A 75 -10.58 6.26 15.55
N PHE A 76 -11.24 6.21 14.40
CA PHE A 76 -10.65 6.42 13.07
C PHE A 76 -11.18 7.69 12.39
N ALA A 77 -11.83 8.57 13.16
CA ALA A 77 -12.46 9.76 12.61
C ALA A 77 -11.43 10.86 12.36
N GLY A 78 -11.57 11.53 11.21
CA GLY A 78 -10.74 12.66 10.84
C GLY A 78 -9.25 12.31 10.83
N ASP A 79 -8.58 12.87 11.82
CA ASP A 79 -7.15 13.07 11.95
C ASP A 79 -6.44 11.99 12.78
N ALA A 80 -7.23 11.17 13.47
CA ALA A 80 -6.78 10.31 14.56
C ALA A 80 -5.69 9.30 14.16
N VAL A 81 -5.78 8.70 12.97
CA VAL A 81 -4.82 7.67 12.52
C VAL A 81 -3.46 8.30 12.26
N GLN A 82 -3.43 9.41 11.54
CA GLN A 82 -2.21 10.11 11.19
C GLN A 82 -1.53 10.67 12.45
N SER A 83 -2.31 11.28 13.34
CA SER A 83 -1.83 11.75 14.65
C SER A 83 -1.26 10.61 15.49
N ALA A 84 -1.93 9.46 15.54
CA ALA A 84 -1.42 8.25 16.21
C ALA A 84 -0.09 7.77 15.61
N MET A 85 0.04 7.77 14.28
CA MET A 85 1.26 7.36 13.61
C MET A 85 2.42 8.32 13.85
N HIS A 86 2.19 9.63 13.78
CA HIS A 86 3.21 10.63 14.07
C HIS A 86 3.70 10.53 15.52
N ASN A 87 2.78 10.47 16.49
CA ASN A 87 3.12 10.32 17.91
C ASN A 87 3.89 9.02 18.16
N ALA A 88 3.48 7.91 17.55
CA ALA A 88 4.19 6.64 17.65
C ALA A 88 5.58 6.72 17.03
N PHE A 89 5.72 7.36 15.87
CA PHE A 89 7.01 7.49 15.20
C PHE A 89 8.01 8.33 16.00
N GLU A 90 7.54 9.40 16.63
CA GLU A 90 8.33 10.21 17.56
C GLU A 90 8.76 9.41 18.79
N ALA A 91 7.83 8.65 19.41
CA ALA A 91 8.15 7.76 20.51
C ALA A 91 9.12 6.63 20.13
N GLY A 92 9.31 6.38 18.83
CA GLY A 92 10.33 5.48 18.29
C GLY A 92 11.76 5.86 18.67
N SER A 93 12.02 7.11 19.08
CA SER A 93 13.34 7.53 19.58
C SER A 93 13.81 6.79 20.83
N HIS A 94 12.89 6.10 21.53
CA HIS A 94 13.21 5.27 22.69
C HIS A 94 13.58 3.82 22.33
N LEU A 95 13.44 3.42 21.07
CA LEU A 95 13.88 2.11 20.60
C LEU A 95 15.41 2.07 20.49
N PRO A 96 16.04 0.89 20.65
CA PRO A 96 17.50 0.75 20.59
C PRO A 96 18.09 0.99 19.20
N HIS A 97 17.24 1.01 18.16
CA HIS A 97 17.60 1.18 16.76
C HIS A 97 16.67 2.17 16.08
N GLU A 98 17.09 2.68 14.92
CA GLU A 98 16.33 3.68 14.17
C GLU A 98 15.01 3.10 13.67
N LEU A 99 13.89 3.76 14.00
CA LEU A 99 12.60 3.52 13.36
C LEU A 99 12.58 4.22 12.00
N VAL A 100 12.55 3.42 10.93
CA VAL A 100 12.61 3.91 9.54
C VAL A 100 11.25 3.89 8.86
N ALA A 101 10.37 2.97 9.22
CA ALA A 101 9.01 2.93 8.71
C ALA A 101 8.01 2.40 9.75
N LEU A 102 6.81 2.96 9.71
CA LEU A 102 5.61 2.49 10.40
C LEU A 102 4.47 2.44 9.39
N GLU A 103 3.93 1.25 9.14
CA GLU A 103 2.76 1.06 8.26
C GLU A 103 1.59 0.54 9.09
N LEU A 104 0.43 1.18 8.96
CA LEU A 104 -0.84 0.73 9.53
C LEU A 104 -1.75 0.24 8.41
N ARG A 105 -1.96 -1.08 8.33
CA ARG A 105 -2.96 -1.68 7.44
C ARG A 105 -4.30 -1.69 8.14
N LEU A 106 -5.22 -0.93 7.58
CA LEU A 106 -6.59 -0.79 8.08
C LEU A 106 -7.51 -1.87 7.50
N THR A 107 -7.21 -2.30 6.27
CA THR A 107 -7.86 -3.41 5.57
C THR A 107 -6.81 -4.12 4.71
N PRO A 108 -7.13 -5.24 4.03
CA PRO A 108 -6.26 -5.82 3.02
C PRO A 108 -5.95 -4.89 1.82
N TYR A 109 -6.70 -3.79 1.68
CA TYR A 109 -6.72 -2.91 0.50
C TYR A 109 -6.40 -1.45 0.84
N ALA A 110 -6.15 -1.13 2.11
CA ALA A 110 -5.95 0.24 2.57
C ALA A 110 -4.90 0.29 3.67
N ALA A 111 -3.88 1.13 3.48
CA ALA A 111 -2.79 1.28 4.45
C ALA A 111 -2.28 2.72 4.50
N PHE A 112 -1.94 3.18 5.69
CA PHE A 112 -1.09 4.35 5.88
C PHE A 112 0.35 3.90 6.10
N LYS A 113 1.31 4.64 5.56
CA LYS A 113 2.73 4.41 5.80
C LYS A 113 3.43 5.73 6.09
N LEU A 114 4.08 5.80 7.25
CA LEU A 114 4.96 6.90 7.63
C LEU A 114 6.39 6.38 7.58
N GLU A 115 7.26 7.01 6.80
CA GLU A 115 8.64 6.57 6.64
C GLU A 115 9.62 7.73 6.45
N ARG A 116 10.89 7.46 6.72
CA ARG A 116 12.02 8.33 6.35
C ARG A 116 13.15 7.49 5.79
N ASP A 117 13.79 8.00 4.76
CA ASP A 117 14.91 7.30 4.13
C ASP A 117 16.18 7.40 5.00
N MET A 118 16.44 8.61 5.51
CA MET A 118 17.56 8.94 6.39
C MET A 118 17.10 9.75 7.62
N PRO A 119 17.86 9.77 8.73
CA PRO A 119 17.50 10.55 9.91
C PRO A 119 17.25 12.04 9.65
N THR A 120 17.92 12.60 8.63
CA THR A 120 17.86 14.01 8.26
C THR A 120 16.78 14.33 7.22
N THR A 121 16.16 13.33 6.60
CA THR A 121 15.07 13.55 5.64
C THR A 121 13.74 13.76 6.38
N PRO A 122 12.87 14.67 5.90
CA PRO A 122 11.52 14.79 6.42
C PRO A 122 10.76 13.47 6.35
N LEU A 123 9.87 13.25 7.32
CA LEU A 123 8.95 12.12 7.28
C LEU A 123 8.01 12.26 6.09
N THR A 124 7.82 11.16 5.37
CA THR A 124 6.84 11.04 4.29
C THR A 124 5.67 10.21 4.79
N LEU A 125 4.47 10.80 4.77
CA LEU A 125 3.22 10.07 5.00
C LEU A 125 2.59 9.71 3.65
N THR A 126 2.36 8.43 3.41
CA THR A 126 1.61 7.96 2.25
C THR A 126 0.38 7.17 2.66
N PHE A 127 -0.61 7.16 1.76
CA PHE A 127 -1.79 6.32 1.85
C PHE A 127 -1.95 5.50 0.58
N THR A 128 -2.14 4.21 0.77
CA THR A 128 -2.37 3.23 -0.29
C THR A 128 -3.84 2.84 -0.27
N GLN A 129 -4.48 2.84 -1.43
CA GLN A 129 -5.80 2.26 -1.65
C GLN A 129 -5.77 1.34 -2.87
N THR A 130 -6.35 0.16 -2.74
CA THR A 130 -6.49 -0.82 -3.83
C THR A 130 -7.89 -0.78 -4.43
N TYR A 131 -7.93 -0.89 -5.75
CA TYR A 131 -9.14 -0.98 -6.59
C TYR A 131 -9.02 -2.20 -7.50
N ASP A 132 -10.13 -2.67 -8.04
CA ASP A 132 -10.16 -3.69 -9.09
C ASP A 132 -10.86 -3.18 -10.35
N PHE A 133 -10.48 -3.74 -11.50
CA PHE A 133 -11.22 -3.60 -12.75
C PHE A 133 -11.02 -4.85 -13.62
N ALA A 134 -12.05 -5.24 -14.36
CA ALA A 134 -12.00 -6.35 -15.29
C ALA A 134 -11.83 -5.83 -16.72
N ALA A 135 -10.81 -6.28 -17.43
CA ALA A 135 -10.63 -5.87 -18.82
C ALA A 135 -10.06 -7.00 -19.69
N ALA A 136 -10.42 -6.97 -20.96
CA ALA A 136 -9.87 -7.84 -21.97
C ALA A 136 -8.76 -7.13 -22.75
N HIS A 137 -7.77 -7.88 -23.22
CA HIS A 137 -6.73 -7.38 -24.09
C HIS A 137 -6.07 -8.48 -24.93
N HIS A 138 -5.20 -8.06 -25.84
CA HIS A 138 -4.21 -8.90 -26.49
C HIS A 138 -2.90 -8.11 -26.63
N LEU A 139 -1.79 -8.82 -26.68
CA LEU A 139 -0.46 -8.24 -26.88
C LEU A 139 -0.08 -8.37 -28.35
N TRP A 140 0.13 -7.22 -29.00
CA TRP A 140 0.47 -7.17 -30.41
C TRP A 140 1.42 -6.02 -30.68
N ALA A 141 2.56 -6.32 -31.29
CA ALA A 141 3.52 -5.34 -31.77
C ALA A 141 3.11 -4.89 -33.18
N ASN A 142 2.67 -3.63 -33.31
CA ASN A 142 2.18 -3.05 -34.56
C ASN A 142 3.18 -3.13 -35.73
N GLY A 143 4.48 -3.21 -35.46
CA GLY A 143 5.54 -3.32 -36.47
C GLY A 143 5.95 -4.74 -36.85
N ALA A 144 5.36 -5.77 -36.25
CA ALA A 144 5.70 -7.16 -36.50
C ALA A 144 4.59 -7.89 -37.29
N ASP A 145 4.97 -8.89 -38.09
CA ASP A 145 4.01 -9.77 -38.75
C ASP A 145 3.34 -10.75 -37.75
N GLU A 146 2.34 -11.49 -38.22
CA GLU A 146 1.57 -12.44 -37.39
C GLU A 146 2.44 -13.56 -36.81
N SER A 147 3.39 -14.08 -37.60
CA SER A 147 4.29 -15.15 -37.16
C SER A 147 5.15 -14.67 -36.02
N ARG A 148 5.74 -13.47 -36.16
CA ARG A 148 6.59 -12.86 -35.15
C ARG A 148 5.79 -12.48 -33.90
N ASN A 149 4.56 -11.98 -34.03
CA ASN A 149 3.72 -11.68 -32.88
C ASN A 149 3.35 -12.93 -32.08
N ARG A 150 3.02 -14.04 -32.76
CA ARG A 150 2.79 -15.33 -32.10
C ARG A 150 4.04 -15.87 -31.42
N GLU A 151 5.21 -15.68 -32.01
CA GLU A 151 6.49 -16.06 -31.38
C GLU A 151 6.77 -15.23 -30.13
N LEU A 152 6.55 -13.91 -30.18
CA LEU A 152 6.82 -12.99 -29.08
C LEU A 152 5.85 -13.16 -27.90
N TYR A 153 4.55 -13.25 -28.18
CA TYR A 153 3.52 -13.17 -27.16
C TYR A 153 2.80 -14.50 -26.91
N GLY A 154 3.01 -15.52 -27.75
CA GLY A 154 2.40 -16.83 -27.59
C GLY A 154 0.88 -16.74 -27.47
N LYS A 155 0.33 -17.28 -26.37
CA LYS A 155 -1.12 -17.24 -26.10
C LYS A 155 -1.63 -15.81 -25.88
N CYS A 156 -0.79 -14.90 -25.38
CA CYS A 156 -1.17 -13.51 -25.13
C CYS A 156 -1.37 -12.71 -26.43
N ALA A 157 -0.94 -13.23 -27.59
CA ALA A 157 -1.25 -12.64 -28.89
C ALA A 157 -2.75 -12.72 -29.24
N GLY A 158 -3.48 -13.66 -28.62
CA GLY A 158 -4.93 -13.76 -28.72
C GLY A 158 -5.65 -12.93 -27.65
N ILE A 159 -6.92 -12.61 -27.90
CA ILE A 159 -7.75 -11.92 -26.91
C ILE A 159 -7.97 -12.80 -25.67
N HIS A 160 -7.74 -12.21 -24.51
CA HIS A 160 -7.97 -12.78 -23.18
C HIS A 160 -8.30 -11.64 -22.22
N GLY A 161 -8.45 -11.91 -20.93
CA GLY A 161 -8.73 -10.85 -19.96
C GLY A 161 -8.37 -11.23 -18.54
N HIS A 162 -8.33 -10.23 -17.68
CA HIS A 162 -7.91 -10.35 -16.29
C HIS A 162 -8.80 -9.49 -15.39
N ASN A 163 -8.82 -9.88 -14.11
CA ASN A 163 -9.31 -9.02 -13.04
C ASN A 163 -8.08 -8.33 -12.44
N TYR A 164 -7.78 -7.14 -12.95
CA TYR A 164 -6.62 -6.38 -12.52
C TYR A 164 -6.84 -5.82 -11.12
N GLN A 165 -5.78 -5.80 -10.31
CA GLN A 165 -5.73 -5.02 -9.07
C GLN A 165 -4.85 -3.79 -9.28
N LEU A 166 -5.40 -2.61 -8.99
CA LEU A 166 -4.72 -1.33 -9.06
C LEU A 166 -4.48 -0.82 -7.63
N GLU A 167 -3.22 -0.74 -7.21
CA GLU A 167 -2.85 -0.03 -5.98
C GLU A 167 -2.41 1.40 -6.32
N VAL A 168 -3.02 2.37 -5.66
CA VAL A 168 -2.71 3.80 -5.80
C VAL A 168 -2.11 4.29 -4.50
N VAL A 169 -0.87 4.77 -4.54
CA VAL A 169 -0.17 5.34 -3.38
C VAL A 169 -0.05 6.85 -3.55
N ILE A 170 -0.62 7.59 -2.61
CA ILE A 170 -0.61 9.05 -2.59
C ILE A 170 0.10 9.59 -1.36
N GLU A 171 0.66 10.79 -1.47
CA GLU A 171 1.13 11.64 -0.38
C GLU A 171 0.20 12.87 -0.32
N PRO A 172 -0.58 13.04 0.77
CA PRO A 172 -1.42 14.22 0.95
C PRO A 172 -0.58 15.47 1.29
N SER A 173 -0.97 16.65 0.81
CA SER A 173 -0.23 17.90 1.01
C SER A 173 -0.30 18.49 2.43
N SER A 174 -1.37 18.21 3.19
CA SER A 174 -1.55 18.71 4.56
C SER A 174 -2.35 17.77 5.45
N THR A 175 -2.11 17.90 6.75
CA THR A 175 -2.59 17.03 7.84
C THR A 175 -4.11 17.11 8.02
N ASN A 176 -4.78 16.09 7.47
CA ASN A 176 -6.02 15.48 7.96
C ASN A 176 -7.40 16.05 7.61
N PRO A 177 -8.40 15.16 7.35
CA PRO A 177 -8.26 13.73 7.01
C PRO A 177 -7.80 13.50 5.56
N ILE A 178 -7.15 12.37 5.28
CA ILE A 178 -6.97 11.94 3.88
C ILE A 178 -8.35 11.77 3.23
N PRO A 179 -8.63 12.44 2.11
CA PRO A 179 -9.96 12.44 1.54
C PRO A 179 -10.15 11.18 0.69
N THR A 180 -10.40 10.04 1.34
CA THR A 180 -10.63 8.74 0.67
C THR A 180 -11.72 8.83 -0.39
N GLU A 181 -12.82 9.52 -0.09
CA GLU A 181 -13.89 9.78 -1.07
C GLU A 181 -13.40 10.57 -2.29
N THR A 182 -12.46 11.50 -2.12
CA THR A 182 -11.87 12.24 -3.24
C THR A 182 -10.94 11.35 -4.06
N LEU A 183 -10.13 10.51 -3.41
CA LEU A 183 -9.29 9.53 -4.10
C LEU A 183 -10.18 8.56 -4.91
N ASP A 184 -11.22 8.00 -4.30
CA ASP A 184 -12.16 7.09 -4.95
C ASP A 184 -12.85 7.75 -6.14
N ARG A 185 -13.34 8.98 -5.97
CA ARG A 185 -13.98 9.74 -7.05
C ARG A 185 -13.02 9.98 -8.22
N VAL A 186 -11.78 10.39 -7.94
CA VAL A 186 -10.77 10.65 -8.97
C VAL A 186 -10.41 9.36 -9.71
N VAL A 187 -10.10 8.27 -8.99
CA VAL A 187 -9.75 6.99 -9.60
C VAL A 187 -10.91 6.44 -10.43
N LYS A 188 -12.14 6.52 -9.91
CA LYS A 188 -13.33 6.10 -10.63
C LYS A 188 -13.51 6.90 -11.93
N GLN A 189 -13.60 8.23 -11.83
CA GLN A 189 -13.91 9.09 -12.96
C GLN A 189 -12.82 9.06 -14.04
N HIS A 190 -11.55 9.05 -13.64
CA HIS A 190 -10.44 9.21 -14.56
C HIS A 190 -9.86 7.89 -15.05
N LEU A 191 -10.15 6.76 -14.42
CA LEU A 191 -9.60 5.46 -14.81
C LEU A 191 -10.68 4.38 -14.90
N LEU A 192 -11.38 4.05 -13.81
CA LEU A 192 -12.28 2.89 -13.80
C LEU A 192 -13.43 3.03 -14.79
N ASP A 193 -14.08 4.19 -14.87
CA ASP A 193 -15.18 4.45 -15.82
C ASP A 193 -14.74 4.35 -17.29
N VAL A 194 -13.44 4.40 -17.55
CA VAL A 194 -12.86 4.33 -18.90
C VAL A 194 -12.35 2.93 -19.22
N TRP A 195 -11.84 2.20 -18.23
CA TRP A 195 -11.13 0.93 -18.43
C TRP A 195 -11.93 -0.31 -18.02
N ASP A 196 -12.81 -0.19 -17.03
CA ASP A 196 -13.52 -1.33 -16.48
C ASP A 196 -14.57 -1.88 -17.47
N HIS A 197 -14.60 -3.21 -17.58
CA HIS A 197 -15.41 -3.97 -18.54
C HIS A 197 -15.18 -3.55 -20.00
N ARG A 198 -13.92 -3.27 -20.39
CA ARG A 198 -13.54 -2.88 -21.76
C ARG A 198 -12.51 -3.81 -22.39
N VAL A 199 -12.33 -3.66 -23.70
CA VAL A 199 -11.16 -4.16 -24.42
C VAL A 199 -10.11 -3.05 -24.43
N LEU A 200 -9.01 -3.22 -23.70
CA LEU A 200 -7.99 -2.16 -23.52
C LEU A 200 -7.41 -1.69 -24.85
N ASN A 201 -7.22 -2.61 -25.81
CA ASN A 201 -6.70 -2.30 -27.14
C ASN A 201 -7.58 -1.32 -27.95
N GLU A 202 -8.84 -1.11 -27.57
CA GLU A 202 -9.75 -0.17 -28.24
C GLU A 202 -9.73 1.23 -27.61
N LEU A 203 -9.05 1.40 -26.49
CA LEU A 203 -8.94 2.66 -25.78
C LEU A 203 -7.80 3.50 -26.35
N GLU A 204 -7.97 4.82 -26.32
CA GLU A 204 -6.97 5.80 -26.81
C GLU A 204 -5.60 5.59 -26.13
N ASP A 205 -5.61 5.22 -24.84
CA ASP A 205 -4.42 4.98 -24.01
C ASP A 205 -3.49 3.88 -24.59
N PHE A 206 -4.02 2.98 -25.43
CA PHE A 206 -3.32 1.79 -25.93
C PHE A 206 -3.33 1.66 -27.46
N GLN A 207 -3.70 2.71 -28.22
CA GLN A 207 -3.66 2.65 -29.69
C GLN A 207 -2.23 2.54 -30.26
N VAL A 208 -1.27 3.14 -29.56
CA VAL A 208 0.15 3.19 -29.98
C VAL A 208 1.05 2.23 -29.22
N VAL A 209 0.58 1.65 -28.11
CA VAL A 209 1.36 0.72 -27.28
C VAL A 209 0.50 -0.48 -26.88
N PRO A 210 1.02 -1.72 -26.95
CA PRO A 210 0.27 -2.87 -26.50
C PRO A 210 0.01 -2.78 -24.99
N PRO A 211 -1.17 -3.18 -24.51
CA PRO A 211 -1.57 -3.11 -23.11
C PRO A 211 -0.90 -4.22 -22.28
N SER A 212 0.44 -4.28 -22.24
CA SER A 212 1.14 -5.10 -21.25
C SER A 212 0.93 -4.52 -19.85
N VAL A 213 1.07 -5.33 -18.80
CA VAL A 213 0.86 -4.87 -17.41
C VAL A 213 1.75 -3.67 -17.06
N GLU A 214 2.97 -3.59 -17.61
CA GLU A 214 3.86 -2.44 -17.46
C GLU A 214 3.30 -1.18 -18.12
N ARG A 215 2.72 -1.31 -19.32
CA ARG A 215 2.09 -0.17 -20.02
C ARG A 215 0.79 0.24 -19.36
N ILE A 216 0.01 -0.71 -18.83
CA ILE A 216 -1.20 -0.42 -18.06
C ILE A 216 -0.83 0.40 -16.81
N ALA A 217 0.19 0.01 -16.05
CA ALA A 217 0.65 0.78 -14.88
C ALA A 217 1.14 2.19 -15.25
N GLN A 218 1.88 2.34 -16.36
CA GLN A 218 2.31 3.64 -16.86
C GLN A 218 1.14 4.54 -17.27
N GLN A 219 0.18 4.01 -18.02
CA GLN A 219 -0.99 4.78 -18.43
C GLN A 219 -1.88 5.14 -17.23
N ALA A 220 -2.01 4.25 -16.24
CA ALA A 220 -2.73 4.56 -15.01
C ALA A 220 -2.09 5.73 -14.27
N ALA A 221 -0.75 5.76 -14.16
CA ALA A 221 -0.03 6.89 -13.59
C ALA A 221 -0.27 8.19 -14.37
N ILE A 222 -0.21 8.15 -15.71
CA ILE A 222 -0.46 9.31 -16.58
C ILE A 222 -1.88 9.85 -16.38
N ARG A 223 -2.89 8.98 -16.36
CA ARG A 223 -4.31 9.36 -16.20
C ARG A 223 -4.61 9.96 -14.82
N LEU A 224 -3.93 9.49 -13.77
CA LEU A 224 -4.23 9.88 -12.39
C LEU A 224 -3.37 11.04 -11.87
N GLN A 225 -2.15 11.24 -12.38
CA GLN A 225 -1.21 12.23 -11.83
C GLN A 225 -1.77 13.65 -11.81
N GLY A 226 -2.32 14.14 -12.92
CA GLY A 226 -2.89 15.49 -13.02
C GLY A 226 -4.16 15.67 -12.15
N PRO A 227 -5.17 14.80 -12.28
CA PRO A 227 -6.39 14.88 -11.47
C PRO A 227 -6.16 14.79 -9.96
N LEU A 228 -5.24 13.94 -9.51
CA LEU A 228 -4.88 13.84 -8.09
C LEU A 228 -4.16 15.09 -7.60
N ALA A 229 -3.21 15.62 -8.38
CA ALA A 229 -2.51 16.85 -8.03
C ALA A 229 -3.47 18.04 -7.92
N ALA A 230 -4.51 18.11 -8.76
CA ALA A 230 -5.56 19.13 -8.68
C ALA A 230 -6.42 19.04 -7.40
N CYS A 231 -6.35 17.93 -6.68
CA CYS A 231 -7.01 17.71 -5.40
C CYS A 231 -6.02 17.74 -4.22
N ASP A 232 -4.81 18.29 -4.42
CA ASP A 232 -3.74 18.33 -3.44
C ASP A 232 -3.25 16.94 -2.95
N LEU A 233 -3.40 15.92 -3.81
CA LEU A 233 -2.91 14.56 -3.60
C LEU A 233 -1.74 14.28 -4.54
N LYS A 234 -0.52 14.17 -4.01
CA LYS A 234 0.65 13.84 -4.82
C LYS A 234 0.68 12.33 -5.07
N LEU A 235 0.56 11.90 -6.31
CA LEU A 235 0.73 10.49 -6.68
C LEU A 235 2.20 10.08 -6.50
N ARG A 236 2.46 9.06 -5.68
CA ARG A 236 3.80 8.54 -5.39
C ARG A 236 4.07 7.22 -6.10
N GLU A 237 3.06 6.37 -6.23
CA GLU A 237 3.23 5.07 -6.85
C GLU A 237 1.92 4.55 -7.43
N ILE A 238 2.03 3.81 -8.55
CA ILE A 238 0.99 2.96 -9.10
C ILE A 238 1.55 1.54 -9.21
N SER A 239 0.79 0.56 -8.74
CA SER A 239 1.05 -0.85 -8.95
C SER A 239 -0.17 -1.48 -9.62
N VAL A 240 0.04 -2.26 -10.69
CA VAL A 240 -1.03 -3.02 -11.34
C VAL A 240 -0.65 -4.48 -11.36
N SER A 241 -1.50 -5.33 -10.80
CA SER A 241 -1.37 -6.78 -10.84
C SER A 241 -2.38 -7.34 -11.84
N GLU A 242 -1.93 -8.11 -12.84
CA GLU A 242 -2.84 -8.85 -13.74
C GLU A 242 -3.24 -10.20 -13.13
N THR A 243 -2.35 -10.79 -12.33
CA THR A 243 -2.59 -12.00 -11.54
C THR A 243 -1.96 -11.85 -10.16
N ASP A 244 -2.19 -12.83 -9.29
CA ASP A 244 -1.53 -12.94 -7.98
C ASP A 244 0.00 -13.13 -8.07
N ARG A 245 0.53 -13.41 -9.26
CA ARG A 245 1.95 -13.71 -9.49
C ARG A 245 2.66 -12.72 -10.41
N THR A 246 1.94 -11.76 -10.98
CA THR A 246 2.49 -10.83 -11.96
C THR A 246 1.91 -9.45 -11.77
N SER A 247 2.80 -8.50 -11.48
CA SER A 247 2.47 -7.09 -11.33
C SER A 247 3.60 -6.21 -11.88
N ALA A 248 3.24 -4.99 -12.24
CA ALA A 248 4.17 -3.94 -12.61
C ALA A 248 3.94 -2.70 -11.76
N ARG A 249 5.02 -1.96 -11.50
CA ARG A 249 5.02 -0.81 -10.60
C ARG A 249 5.73 0.39 -11.21
N VAL A 250 5.12 1.56 -11.07
CA VAL A 250 5.66 2.86 -11.47
C VAL A 250 5.80 3.71 -10.21
N ARG A 251 7.03 4.14 -9.90
CA ARG A 251 7.33 5.08 -8.81
C ARG A 251 7.54 6.48 -9.35
N LEU A 252 6.97 7.46 -8.67
CA LEU A 252 7.00 8.87 -8.99
C LEU A 252 7.72 9.62 -7.86
N GLY A 253 8.56 10.57 -8.23
CA GLY A 253 9.38 11.36 -7.28
C GLY A 253 8.55 12.19 -6.31
#